data_AF-A0A919F317-F1
#
_entry.id   AF-A0A919F317-F1
#
_cell.length_a   1.000
_cell.length_b   1.000
_cell.length_c   1.000
_cell.angle_alpha   90.00
_cell.angle_beta   90.00
_cell.angle_gamma   90.00
#
_symmetry.space_group_name_H-M   'P 1'
#
loop_
_entity.id
_entity.type
_entity.pdbx_description
1 polymer ?
#
loop_
_entity_poly.entity_id
_entity_poly.type
_entity_poly.pdbx_seq_one_letter_code
_entity_poly.pdbx_strand_id
1 'polypeptide(L)'
;MCAPTVRNPPRLTDSDFTHQDLVQFHLLMTDLLATCKKIAEHHAPEGTWVPSTSDLLGRFGESMQVMADISEQVNRTRRGMHRIANRARERLYHCDNRRSSHQ
;
A
#
# COMPACT_ATOMS: atom_id res chain seq x y z
N MET A 1 26.60 -27.94 6.06
CA MET A 1 25.23 -27.37 6.06
C MET A 1 25.21 -26.26 5.01
N CYS A 2 24.60 -26.47 3.84
CA CYS A 2 24.38 -25.39 2.88
C CYS A 2 23.23 -24.53 3.40
N ALA A 3 23.51 -23.29 3.80
CA ALA A 3 22.47 -22.29 3.99
C ALA A 3 21.80 -22.05 2.62
N PRO A 4 20.45 -22.03 2.52
CA PRO A 4 19.81 -21.64 1.29
C PRO A 4 20.20 -20.21 1.01
N THR A 5 20.99 -19.99 -0.04
CA THR A 5 21.27 -18.66 -0.58
C THR A 5 19.92 -18.03 -0.85
N VAL A 6 19.53 -17.03 -0.05
CA VAL A 6 18.38 -16.19 -0.35
C VAL A 6 18.72 -15.51 -1.67
N ARG A 7 18.28 -16.11 -2.79
CA ARG A 7 18.33 -15.45 -4.08
C ARG A 7 17.54 -14.18 -3.90
N ASN A 8 18.23 -13.04 -3.86
CA ASN A 8 17.57 -11.75 -3.90
C ASN A 8 16.60 -11.77 -5.09
N PRO A 9 15.30 -11.52 -4.87
CA PRO A 9 14.36 -11.51 -5.96
C PRO A 9 14.85 -10.49 -6.99
N PRO A 10 14.80 -10.82 -8.29
CA PRO A 10 15.24 -9.90 -9.33
C PRO A 10 14.56 -8.54 -9.15
N ARG A 11 15.34 -7.46 -9.31
CA ARG A 11 14.80 -6.10 -9.25
C ARG A 11 13.79 -5.94 -10.39
N LEU A 12 12.58 -5.53 -10.05
CA LEU A 12 11.55 -5.18 -11.03
C LEU A 12 11.97 -3.91 -11.79
N THR A 13 11.64 -3.90 -13.07
CA THR A 13 11.76 -2.77 -13.99
C THR A 13 10.37 -2.37 -14.49
N ASP A 14 10.26 -1.20 -15.11
CA ASP A 14 8.97 -0.69 -15.60
C ASP A 14 8.30 -1.63 -16.61
N SER A 15 9.09 -2.34 -17.44
CA SER A 15 8.58 -3.33 -18.40
C SER A 15 7.93 -4.55 -17.76
N ASP A 16 8.15 -4.78 -16.47
CA ASP A 16 7.57 -5.90 -15.74
C ASP A 16 6.14 -5.61 -15.24
N PHE A 17 5.65 -4.38 -15.38
CA PHE A 17 4.30 -4.00 -15.00
C PHE A 17 3.38 -3.93 -16.22
N THR A 18 2.18 -4.46 -16.07
CA THR A 18 1.14 -4.31 -17.10
C THR A 18 0.42 -2.97 -16.93
N HIS A 19 -0.28 -2.53 -17.99
CA HIS A 19 -1.19 -1.39 -17.88
C HIS A 19 -2.23 -1.59 -16.75
N GLN A 20 -2.74 -2.82 -16.57
CA GLN A 20 -3.69 -3.13 -15.50
C GLN A 20 -3.08 -2.94 -14.10
N ASP A 21 -1.80 -3.27 -13.91
CA ASP A 21 -1.11 -3.02 -12.64
C ASP A 21 -1.00 -1.54 -12.33
N LEU A 22 -0.70 -0.72 -13.35
CA LEU A 22 -0.64 0.74 -13.22
C LEU A 22 -2.01 1.33 -12.87
N VAL A 23 -3.08 0.86 -13.53
CA VAL A 23 -4.45 1.27 -13.20
C VAL A 23 -4.78 0.92 -11.76
N GLN A 24 -4.47 -0.30 -11.30
CA GLN A 24 -4.70 -0.70 -9.90
C GLN A 24 -3.87 0.13 -8.91
N PHE A 25 -2.62 0.43 -9.24
CA PHE A 25 -1.78 1.31 -8.43
C PHE A 25 -2.41 2.71 -8.29
N HIS A 26 -2.86 3.31 -9.39
CA HIS A 26 -3.53 4.60 -9.35
C HIS A 26 -4.82 4.56 -8.53
N LEU A 27 -5.62 3.49 -8.65
CA LEU A 27 -6.82 3.31 -7.82
C LEU A 27 -6.48 3.23 -6.33
N LEU A 28 -5.44 2.49 -5.95
CA LEU A 28 -4.98 2.39 -4.56
C LEU A 28 -4.51 3.74 -4.00
N MET A 29 -3.77 4.52 -4.79
CA MET A 29 -3.33 5.86 -4.40
C MET A 29 -4.50 6.84 -4.30
N THR A 30 -5.43 6.77 -5.25
CA THR A 30 -6.65 7.59 -5.24
C THR A 30 -7.48 7.30 -3.99
N ASP A 31 -7.66 6.03 -3.63
CA ASP A 31 -8.42 5.61 -2.45
C ASP A 31 -7.74 6.05 -1.14
N LEU A 32 -6.41 5.96 -1.06
CA LEU A 32 -5.62 6.50 0.06
C LEU A 32 -5.85 8.01 0.22
N LEU A 33 -5.68 8.78 -0.86
CA LEU A 33 -5.84 10.24 -0.83
C LEU A 33 -7.28 10.65 -0.50
N ALA A 34 -8.27 9.97 -1.08
CA ALA A 34 -9.68 10.21 -0.79
C ALA A 34 -10.03 9.94 0.67
N THR A 35 -9.47 8.88 1.26
CA THR A 35 -9.68 8.57 2.68
C THR A 35 -9.01 9.60 3.58
N CYS A 36 -7.75 9.98 3.31
CA CYS A 36 -7.08 11.05 4.05
C CYS A 36 -7.86 12.37 3.97
N LYS A 37 -8.41 12.70 2.80
CA LYS A 37 -9.26 13.87 2.62
C LYS A 37 -10.51 13.80 3.50
N LYS A 38 -11.22 12.67 3.53
CA LYS A 38 -12.40 12.47 4.38
C LYS A 38 -12.08 12.62 5.87
N ILE A 39 -10.96 12.05 6.31
CA ILE A 39 -10.48 12.18 7.70
C ILE A 39 -10.22 13.66 8.02
N ALA A 40 -9.56 14.39 7.12
CA ALA A 40 -9.31 15.82 7.29
C ALA A 40 -10.62 16.64 7.29
N GLU A 41 -11.55 16.38 6.38
CA GLU A 41 -12.86 17.05 6.35
C GLU A 41 -13.67 16.79 7.62
N HIS A 42 -13.53 15.62 8.23
CA HIS A 42 -14.25 15.27 9.45
C HIS A 42 -13.66 15.93 10.71
N HIS A 43 -12.34 15.91 10.89
CA HIS A 43 -11.71 16.35 12.13
C HIS A 43 -11.01 17.72 12.06
N ALA A 44 -10.78 18.24 10.86
CA ALA A 44 -10.11 19.50 10.61
C ALA A 44 -10.76 20.27 9.44
N PRO A 45 -12.09 20.54 9.47
CA PRO A 45 -12.80 21.18 8.36
C PRO A 45 -12.24 22.58 8.02
N GLU A 46 -11.77 23.31 9.02
CA GLU A 46 -11.13 24.64 8.87
C GLU A 46 -9.59 24.55 8.74
N GLY A 47 -9.07 23.37 8.39
CA GLY A 47 -7.63 23.11 8.26
C GLY A 47 -6.89 22.99 9.60
N THR A 48 -7.60 23.11 10.73
CA THR A 48 -7.06 22.92 12.08
C THR A 48 -7.80 21.79 12.77
N TRP A 49 -7.07 20.87 13.38
CA TRP A 49 -7.63 19.81 14.21
C TRP A 49 -8.37 20.41 15.41
N VAL A 50 -9.67 20.11 15.53
CA VAL A 50 -10.48 20.50 16.68
C VAL A 50 -11.14 19.24 17.25
N PRO A 51 -10.69 18.75 18.42
CA PRO A 51 -11.34 17.60 19.04
C PRO A 51 -12.81 17.89 19.36
N SER A 52 -13.64 16.87 19.20
CA SER A 52 -15.07 16.91 19.48
C SER A 52 -15.38 17.00 20.97
N THR A 53 -14.45 16.59 21.85
CA THR A 53 -14.62 16.61 23.31
C THR A 53 -13.76 17.65 24.03
N SER A 54 -14.28 18.14 25.16
CA SER A 54 -13.57 19.10 26.01
C SER A 54 -12.62 18.44 27.02
N ASP A 55 -12.83 17.16 27.36
CA ASP A 55 -12.03 16.44 28.34
C ASP A 55 -10.79 15.78 27.71
N LEU A 56 -9.72 15.63 28.50
CA LEU A 56 -8.42 15.14 28.02
C LEU A 56 -8.47 13.69 27.52
N LEU A 57 -9.26 12.82 28.18
CA LEU A 57 -9.32 11.41 27.82
C LEU A 57 -10.07 11.20 26.50
N GLY A 58 -11.16 11.93 26.29
CA GLY A 58 -11.90 11.94 25.03
C GLY A 58 -11.05 12.46 23.87
N ARG A 59 -10.29 13.53 24.08
CA ARG A 59 -9.32 14.05 23.08
C ARG A 59 -8.27 13.01 22.71
N PHE A 60 -7.73 12.31 23.71
CA PHE A 60 -6.76 11.26 23.48
C PHE A 60 -7.38 10.08 22.71
N GLY A 61 -8.58 9.64 23.10
CA GLY A 61 -9.33 8.60 22.40
C GLY A 61 -9.61 8.95 20.93
N GLU A 62 -10.07 10.17 20.66
CA GLU A 62 -10.31 10.66 19.30
C GLU A 62 -9.02 10.69 18.47
N SER A 63 -7.90 11.13 19.06
CA SER A 63 -6.60 11.12 18.37
C SER A 63 -6.13 9.70 18.02
N MET A 64 -6.34 8.74 18.93
CA MET A 64 -5.99 7.34 18.71
C MET A 64 -6.85 6.70 17.62
N GLN A 65 -8.14 7.06 17.55
CA GLN A 65 -9.04 6.59 16.50
C GLN A 65 -8.57 7.09 15.13
N VAL A 66 -8.25 8.38 15.00
CA VAL A 66 -7.76 8.94 13.72
C VAL A 66 -6.45 8.30 13.28
N MET A 67 -5.53 8.09 14.22
CA MET A 67 -4.28 7.38 13.93
C MET A 67 -4.54 5.93 13.48
N ALA A 68 -5.52 5.24 14.07
CA ALA A 68 -5.92 3.91 13.67
C ALA A 68 -6.48 3.89 12.24
N ASP A 69 -7.38 4.82 11.91
CA ASP A 69 -8.02 4.91 10.59
C ASP A 69 -6.98 5.19 9.48
N ILE A 70 -6.06 6.13 9.72
CA ILE A 70 -4.95 6.42 8.80
C ILE A 70 -4.06 5.18 8.64
N SER A 71 -3.70 4.54 9.75
CA SER A 71 -2.82 3.36 9.73
C SER A 71 -3.45 2.19 8.99
N GLU A 72 -4.75 1.95 9.19
CA GLU A 72 -5.49 0.92 8.48
C GLU A 72 -5.44 1.16 6.97
N GLN A 73 -5.74 2.38 6.53
CA GLN A 73 -5.76 2.71 5.12
C GLN A 73 -4.37 2.62 4.49
N VAL A 74 -3.32 3.12 5.15
CA VAL A 74 -1.93 2.98 4.69
C VAL A 74 -1.56 1.51 4.56
N ASN A 75 -1.90 0.68 5.54
CA ASN A 75 -1.59 -0.75 5.52
C ASN A 75 -2.34 -1.48 4.40
N ARG A 76 -3.61 -1.13 4.15
CA ARG A 76 -4.40 -1.66 3.02
C ARG A 76 -3.74 -1.32 1.68
N THR A 77 -3.35 -0.06 1.49
CA THR A 77 -2.68 0.41 0.27
C THR A 77 -1.33 -0.30 0.09
N ARG A 78 -0.49 -0.38 1.13
CA ARG A 78 0.80 -1.09 1.08
C ARG A 78 0.62 -2.56 0.70
N ARG A 79 -0.35 -3.27 1.30
CA ARG A 79 -0.67 -4.66 0.93
C ARG A 79 -1.11 -4.76 -0.54
N GLY A 80 -1.89 -3.80 -1.02
CA GLY A 80 -2.26 -3.69 -2.44
C GLY A 80 -1.03 -3.58 -3.35
N MET A 81 -0.13 -2.65 -3.06
CA MET A 81 1.12 -2.46 -3.81
C MET A 81 2.03 -3.69 -3.78
N HIS A 82 2.14 -4.36 -2.63
CA HIS A 82 2.91 -5.61 -2.54
C HIS A 82 2.33 -6.71 -3.44
N ARG A 83 1.00 -6.83 -3.53
CA ARG A 83 0.35 -7.78 -4.45
C ARG A 83 0.65 -7.45 -5.90
N ILE A 84 0.63 -6.17 -6.28
CA ILE A 84 1.02 -5.74 -7.63
C ILE A 84 2.46 -6.17 -7.95
N ALA A 85 3.40 -5.87 -7.05
CA ALA A 85 4.80 -6.24 -7.21
C ALA A 85 5.01 -7.77 -7.27
N ASN A 86 4.28 -8.54 -6.47
CA ASN A 86 4.37 -10.01 -6.49
C ASN A 86 3.89 -10.59 -7.82
N ARG A 87 2.78 -10.08 -8.38
CA ARG A 87 2.32 -10.52 -9.72
C ARG A 87 3.32 -10.18 -10.82
N ALA A 88 4.02 -9.05 -10.72
CA ALA A 88 5.09 -8.71 -11.66
C ALA A 88 6.25 -9.71 -11.57
N ARG A 89 6.67 -10.07 -10.35
CA ARG A 89 7.70 -11.10 -10.12
C ARG A 89 7.28 -12.47 -10.63
N GLU A 90 6.04 -12.89 -10.39
CA GLU A 90 5.52 -14.17 -10.88
C GLU A 90 5.62 -14.26 -12.40
N ARG A 91 5.29 -13.18 -13.12
CA ARG A 91 5.42 -13.12 -14.58
C ARG A 91 6.87 -13.28 -15.05
N LEU A 92 7.84 -12.67 -14.35
CA LEU A 92 9.27 -12.87 -14.63
C LEU A 92 9.69 -14.34 -14.49
N TYR A 93 9.34 -14.99 -13.37
CA TYR A 93 9.68 -16.40 -13.15
C TYR A 93 9.06 -17.34 -14.19
N HIS A 94 7.82 -17.07 -14.64
CA HIS A 94 7.19 -17.86 -15.69
C HIS A 94 7.82 -17.65 -17.08
N CYS A 95 8.35 -16.46 -17.37
CA CYS A 95 9.08 -16.20 -18.61
C CYS A 95 10.46 -16.89 -18.64
N ASP A 96 11.19 -16.90 -17.52
CA ASP A 96 12.50 -17.55 -17.42
C ASP A 96 12.41 -19.08 -17.55
N ASN A 97 11.39 -19.71 -16.95
CA ASN A 97 11.18 -21.15 -17.06
C ASN A 97 10.83 -21.60 -18.49
N ARG A 98 10.09 -20.79 -19.28
CA ARG A 98 9.80 -21.13 -20.68
C ARG A 98 11.02 -21.04 -21.59
N ARG A 99 11.97 -20.15 -21.29
CA ARG A 99 13.25 -20.06 -22.03
C ARG A 99 14.20 -21.21 -21.71
N SER A 100 14.14 -21.74 -20.48
CA SER A 100 15.01 -22.84 -20.04
C SER A 100 14.57 -24.22 -20.54
N SER A 101 13.29 -24.39 -20.92
CA SER A 101 12.75 -25.66 -21.44
C SER A 101 12.92 -25.87 -22.95
N HIS A 102 13.66 -24.99 -23.64
CA HIS A 102 13.95 -25.07 -25.08
C HIS A 102 15.46 -25.10 -25.39
N GLN A 103 16.28 -25.47 -24.40
CA GLN A 103 17.68 -25.87 -24.59
C GLN A 103 17.85 -27.36 -24.29
#